data_AF-H3KGG9-F1
#
_entry.id   AF-H3KGG9-F1
#
_cell.length_a   1.000
_cell.length_b   1.000
_cell.length_c   1.000
_cell.angle_alpha   90.00
_cell.angle_beta   90.00
_cell.angle_gamma   90.00
#
_symmetry.space_group_name_H-M   'P 1'
#
loop_
_entity.id
_entity.type
_entity.pdbx_description
1 polymer ?
#
loop_
_entity_poly.entity_id
_entity_poly.type
_entity_poly.pdbx_seq_one_letter_code
_entity_poly.pdbx_strand_id
1 'polypeptide(L)'
;MEENTMQTNDLTCPLAPRPDDRRTAAEKFRDRAVAFTATFSAVAAVTLLVSGLTMILAGPAGAQTLPETSATGKEPTGEAMAHTCAACHGTYGELKGSNFVPLAGMNEAEFIRAMKDFRDLKRPSSIMSHIAEGYDDASIEKMAKWFSERKPLALHSTNDAAGEPAATAPKKEDAQ
;
A
#
# COMPACT_ATOMS: atom_id res chain seq x y z
N MET A 1 10.06 -55.77 18.99
CA MET A 1 10.06 -55.74 17.52
C MET A 1 9.06 -54.68 17.09
N GLU A 2 9.58 -53.78 16.27
CA GLU A 2 9.02 -52.59 15.63
C GLU A 2 8.12 -51.60 16.40
N GLU A 3 8.78 -50.55 16.88
CA GLU A 3 8.26 -49.18 16.90
C GLU A 3 8.11 -48.68 15.44
N ASN A 4 6.89 -48.36 15.03
CA ASN A 4 6.60 -47.76 13.72
C ASN A 4 6.82 -46.25 13.80
N THR A 5 8.00 -45.84 13.36
CA THR A 5 8.45 -44.45 13.26
C THR A 5 7.53 -43.65 12.35
N MET A 6 6.90 -42.65 12.96
CA MET A 6 6.18 -41.58 12.30
C MET A 6 7.15 -40.84 11.35
N GLN A 7 6.98 -41.09 10.05
CA GLN A 7 7.74 -40.46 8.98
C GLN A 7 7.17 -39.07 8.73
N THR A 8 7.56 -38.10 9.57
CA THR A 8 7.37 -36.67 9.30
C THR A 8 8.26 -36.31 8.12
N ASN A 9 7.66 -36.29 6.94
CA ASN A 9 8.31 -35.84 5.73
C ASN A 9 8.47 -34.31 5.82
N ASP A 10 9.66 -33.92 6.28
CA ASP A 10 10.20 -32.56 6.28
C ASP A 10 10.28 -32.07 4.82
N LEU A 11 9.18 -31.53 4.30
CA LEU A 11 9.20 -30.69 3.11
C LEU A 11 9.92 -29.40 3.47
N THR A 12 11.23 -29.50 3.34
CA THR A 12 12.24 -28.47 3.53
C THR A 12 11.88 -27.29 2.64
N CYS A 13 11.24 -26.28 3.23
CA CYS A 13 11.04 -25.00 2.58
C CYS A 13 12.43 -24.37 2.36
N PRO A 14 12.82 -24.01 1.12
CA PRO A 14 14.12 -23.39 0.88
C PRO A 14 14.21 -22.07 1.66
N LEU A 15 15.14 -22.07 2.62
CA LEU A 15 15.63 -20.96 3.43
C LEU A 15 14.95 -19.60 3.17
N ALA A 16 14.00 -19.24 4.03
CA ALA A 16 13.76 -17.83 4.29
C ALA A 16 15.04 -17.20 4.90
N PRO A 17 15.51 -16.04 4.43
CA PRO A 17 16.71 -15.40 4.95
C PRO A 17 16.55 -15.00 6.43
N ARG A 18 17.57 -15.26 7.24
CA ARG A 18 17.61 -14.96 8.68
C ARG A 18 17.50 -13.44 8.92
N PRO A 19 16.83 -13.01 10.01
CA PRO A 19 16.60 -11.59 10.32
C PRO A 19 17.87 -10.76 10.58
N ASP A 20 19.02 -11.40 10.84
CA ASP A 20 20.29 -10.70 11.09
C ASP A 20 20.90 -10.03 9.84
N ASP A 21 20.62 -10.55 8.63
CA ASP A 21 21.19 -9.99 7.39
C ASP A 21 20.52 -8.70 6.92
N ARG A 22 19.39 -8.29 7.51
CA ARG A 22 18.71 -7.03 7.15
C ARG A 22 19.32 -5.81 7.84
N ARG A 23 20.09 -5.97 8.92
CA ARG A 23 20.78 -4.85 9.58
C ARG A 23 22.02 -4.42 8.80
N THR A 24 22.78 -5.37 8.27
CA THR A 24 24.08 -5.09 7.62
C THR A 24 23.93 -4.30 6.31
N ALA A 25 22.83 -4.51 5.56
CA ALA A 25 22.56 -3.76 4.33
C ALA A 25 22.17 -2.30 4.57
N ALA A 26 21.43 -2.01 5.65
CA ALA A 26 21.06 -0.64 6.03
C ALA A 26 22.26 0.14 6.59
N GLU A 27 23.20 -0.53 7.25
CA GLU A 27 24.42 0.10 7.78
C GLU A 27 25.43 0.43 6.67
N LYS A 28 25.55 -0.41 5.64
CA LYS A 28 26.45 -0.17 4.50
C LYS A 28 26.07 1.02 3.61
N PHE A 29 24.77 1.38 3.56
CA PHE A 29 24.33 2.62 2.91
C PHE A 29 24.65 3.87 3.73
N ARG A 30 24.70 3.75 5.06
CA ARG A 30 25.05 4.84 5.97
C ARG A 30 26.55 5.18 5.88
N ASP A 31 27.41 4.17 5.71
CA ASP A 31 28.87 4.39 5.58
C ASP A 31 29.29 5.04 4.25
N ARG A 32 28.54 4.83 3.16
CA ARG A 32 28.85 5.48 1.85
C ARG A 32 28.43 6.95 1.79
N ALA A 33 27.49 7.39 2.64
CA ALA A 33 27.07 8.78 2.73
C ALA A 33 28.10 9.66 3.49
N VAL A 34 28.81 9.09 4.47
CA VAL A 34 29.80 9.80 5.30
C VAL A 34 31.12 10.07 4.55
N ALA A 35 31.43 9.29 3.50
CA ALA A 35 32.64 9.51 2.70
C ALA A 35 32.55 10.69 1.72
N PHE A 36 31.34 11.16 1.36
CA PHE A 36 31.16 12.29 0.43
C PHE A 36 31.19 13.66 1.13
N THR A 37 31.02 13.71 2.46
CA THR A 37 31.00 14.96 3.23
C THR A 37 32.40 15.44 3.66
N ALA A 38 33.45 14.63 3.50
CA ALA A 38 34.76 14.90 4.09
C ALA A 38 35.68 15.85 3.31
N THR A 39 35.30 16.33 2.12
CA THR A 39 36.10 17.30 1.34
C THR A 39 35.50 18.70 1.26
N PHE A 40 34.24 18.90 1.69
CA PHE A 40 33.62 20.23 1.74
C PHE A 40 33.97 21.05 2.99
N SER A 41 34.58 20.43 4.01
CA SER A 41 34.80 21.07 5.31
C SER A 41 36.04 21.99 5.38
N ALA A 42 36.90 22.04 4.36
CA ALA A 42 38.14 22.82 4.42
C ALA A 42 38.00 24.28 3.91
N VAL A 43 36.94 24.62 3.17
CA VAL A 43 36.76 25.97 2.60
C VAL A 43 35.90 26.88 3.51
N ALA A 44 35.04 26.30 4.36
CA ALA A 44 34.14 27.08 5.22
C ALA A 44 34.81 27.67 6.48
N ALA A 45 35.98 27.15 6.89
CA ALA A 45 36.63 27.59 8.12
C ALA A 45 37.36 28.95 8.01
N VAL A 46 37.68 29.42 6.80
CA VAL A 46 38.48 30.64 6.61
C VAL A 46 37.62 31.92 6.55
N THR A 47 36.31 31.82 6.32
CA THR A 47 35.41 32.99 6.27
C THR A 47 34.73 33.32 7.60
N LEU A 48 34.79 32.43 8.59
CA LEU A 48 34.09 32.57 9.88
C LEU A 48 34.85 33.33 10.97
N LEU A 49 36.01 33.93 10.69
CA LEU A 49 36.76 34.73 11.66
C LEU A 49 36.56 36.25 11.54
N VAL A 50 35.84 36.75 10.53
CA VAL A 50 35.69 38.21 10.30
C VAL A 50 34.31 38.77 10.69
N SER A 51 33.33 37.93 11.04
CA SER A 51 31.96 38.39 11.37
C SER A 51 31.48 38.12 12.80
N GLY A 52 32.37 37.69 13.70
CA GLY A 52 32.00 37.24 15.05
C GLY A 52 31.76 38.33 16.12
N LEU A 53 31.69 39.62 15.78
CA LEU A 53 31.67 40.70 16.81
C LEU A 53 30.39 41.57 16.86
N THR A 54 29.30 41.25 16.16
CA THR A 54 28.07 42.08 16.20
C THR A 54 26.79 41.28 16.42
N MET A 55 26.77 40.37 17.40
CA MET A 55 25.53 39.68 17.82
C MET A 55 25.29 39.87 19.32
N ILE A 56 24.98 41.10 19.70
CA ILE A 56 24.33 41.44 20.97
C ILE A 56 23.11 42.32 20.66
N LEU A 57 21.95 41.87 21.17
CA LEU A 57 20.67 42.59 21.39
C LEU A 57 19.60 42.66 20.27
N ALA A 58 18.63 41.73 20.31
CA ALA A 58 17.17 41.86 19.98
C ALA A 58 16.61 40.47 19.62
N GLY A 59 15.48 39.91 20.06
CA GLY A 59 14.30 40.20 20.90
C GLY A 59 13.43 38.91 20.88
N PRO A 60 12.33 38.78 21.64
CA PRO A 60 11.59 37.52 21.77
C PRO A 60 10.51 37.31 20.69
N ALA A 61 10.11 36.04 20.53
CA ALA A 61 8.86 35.57 19.92
C ALA A 61 8.65 35.82 18.41
N GLY A 62 9.22 34.92 17.59
CA GLY A 62 8.69 34.62 16.26
C GLY A 62 8.07 33.22 16.27
N ALA A 63 6.74 33.13 16.19
CA ALA A 63 6.04 31.89 15.89
C ALA A 63 6.56 31.35 14.55
N GLN A 64 7.16 30.17 14.58
CA GLN A 64 7.64 29.51 13.38
C GLN A 64 6.42 28.91 12.68
N THR A 65 5.86 29.64 11.74
CA THR A 65 4.92 29.07 10.78
C THR A 65 5.68 28.03 9.96
N LEU A 66 5.50 26.76 10.30
CA LEU A 66 5.94 25.66 9.44
C LEU A 66 5.31 25.90 8.07
N PRO A 67 6.06 25.82 6.96
CA PRO A 67 5.47 25.90 5.64
C PRO A 67 4.50 24.72 5.51
N GLU A 68 3.20 25.02 5.42
CA GLU A 68 2.24 24.08 4.87
C GLU A 68 2.77 23.72 3.48
N THR A 69 3.24 22.49 3.34
CA THR A 69 3.36 21.86 2.03
C THR A 69 1.93 21.68 1.54
N SER A 70 1.35 22.74 1.01
CA SER A 70 0.18 22.66 0.17
C SER A 70 0.68 21.97 -1.10
N ALA A 71 0.59 20.63 -1.09
CA ALA A 71 0.69 19.85 -2.31
C ALA A 71 -0.19 20.54 -3.33
N THR A 72 0.38 20.91 -4.48
CA THR A 72 -0.31 21.60 -5.55
C THR A 72 -1.60 20.82 -5.82
N GLY A 73 -2.75 21.42 -5.49
CA GLY A 73 -4.04 20.76 -5.24
C GLY A 73 -4.68 20.12 -6.48
N LYS A 74 -3.98 19.17 -7.09
CA LYS A 74 -4.50 18.30 -8.14
C LYS A 74 -5.09 17.09 -7.43
N GLU A 75 -6.40 16.97 -7.48
CA GLU A 75 -7.11 15.75 -7.09
C GLU A 75 -6.41 14.51 -7.69
N PRO A 76 -6.20 13.43 -6.90
CA PRO A 76 -5.58 12.23 -7.42
C PRO A 76 -6.40 11.66 -8.58
N THR A 77 -5.70 11.10 -9.56
CA THR A 77 -6.33 10.44 -10.71
C THR A 77 -6.86 9.06 -10.29
N GLY A 78 -7.82 8.52 -11.05
CA GLY A 78 -8.30 7.15 -10.85
C GLY A 78 -7.19 6.11 -10.93
N GLU A 79 -6.21 6.33 -11.81
CA GLU A 79 -5.00 5.52 -11.93
C GLU A 79 -4.13 5.53 -10.67
N ALA A 80 -3.83 6.74 -10.16
CA ALA A 80 -3.01 6.90 -8.96
C ALA A 80 -3.63 6.18 -7.75
N MET A 81 -4.96 6.27 -7.62
CA MET A 81 -5.69 5.56 -6.57
C MET A 81 -5.75 4.04 -6.83
N ALA A 82 -5.99 3.61 -8.07
CA ALA A 82 -6.07 2.19 -8.42
C ALA A 82 -4.74 1.44 -8.22
N HIS A 83 -3.59 2.13 -8.25
CA HIS A 83 -2.30 1.52 -7.95
C HIS A 83 -2.19 0.99 -6.51
N THR A 84 -2.96 1.52 -5.56
CA THR A 84 -2.97 0.99 -4.18
C THR A 84 -3.58 -0.41 -4.10
N CYS A 85 -4.44 -0.77 -5.06
CA CYS A 85 -5.13 -2.05 -5.11
C CYS A 85 -4.21 -3.21 -5.56
N ALA A 86 -3.08 -2.89 -6.19
CA ALA A 86 -2.23 -3.88 -6.88
C ALA A 86 -1.62 -4.93 -5.95
N ALA A 87 -1.41 -4.58 -4.67
CA ALA A 87 -0.84 -5.49 -3.67
C ALA A 87 -1.70 -6.75 -3.44
N CYS A 88 -3.03 -6.64 -3.62
CA CYS A 88 -3.96 -7.76 -3.43
C CYS A 88 -4.61 -8.22 -4.75
N HIS A 89 -4.89 -7.29 -5.66
CA HIS A 89 -5.62 -7.56 -6.90
C HIS A 89 -4.72 -7.70 -8.14
N GLY A 90 -3.40 -7.67 -7.96
CA GLY A 90 -2.43 -7.75 -9.05
C GLY A 90 -2.23 -6.41 -9.76
N THR A 91 -1.11 -6.29 -10.48
CA THR A 91 -0.80 -5.09 -11.27
C THR A 91 -1.90 -4.86 -12.31
N TYR A 92 -2.42 -3.63 -12.38
CA TYR A 92 -3.58 -3.28 -13.22
C TYR A 92 -4.89 -4.05 -12.92
N GLY A 93 -4.96 -4.75 -11.79
CA GLY A 93 -6.10 -5.63 -11.48
C GLY A 93 -6.00 -7.00 -12.17
N GLU A 94 -4.87 -7.31 -12.80
CA GLU A 94 -4.59 -8.58 -13.46
C GLU A 94 -4.11 -9.61 -12.43
N LEU A 95 -5.04 -10.40 -11.90
CA LEU A 95 -4.75 -11.42 -10.92
C LEU A 95 -4.68 -12.82 -11.56
N LYS A 96 -3.66 -13.61 -11.18
CA LYS A 96 -3.52 -15.02 -11.60
C LYS A 96 -3.63 -15.95 -10.40
N GLY A 97 -4.66 -16.81 -10.37
CA GLY A 97 -4.74 -17.96 -9.46
C GLY A 97 -4.67 -17.64 -7.97
N SER A 98 -5.45 -16.66 -7.50
CA SER A 98 -5.40 -16.15 -6.13
C SER A 98 -6.78 -16.12 -5.46
N ASN A 99 -6.79 -15.97 -4.13
CA ASN A 99 -7.98 -15.87 -3.29
C ASN A 99 -8.72 -14.52 -3.40
N PHE A 100 -8.19 -13.58 -4.18
CA PHE A 100 -8.82 -12.29 -4.45
C PHE A 100 -9.53 -12.29 -5.81
N VAL A 101 -10.35 -11.28 -6.04
CA VAL A 101 -11.10 -11.12 -7.30
C VAL A 101 -10.28 -10.25 -8.25
N PRO A 102 -10.16 -10.60 -9.55
CA PRO A 102 -9.54 -9.70 -10.54
C PRO A 102 -10.37 -8.42 -10.71
N LEU A 103 -9.69 -7.29 -10.88
CA LEU A 103 -10.36 -5.99 -11.13
C LEU A 103 -10.25 -5.54 -12.58
N ALA A 104 -9.30 -6.08 -13.34
CA ALA A 104 -9.11 -5.71 -14.73
C ALA A 104 -10.35 -6.08 -15.56
N GLY A 105 -10.96 -5.10 -16.21
CA GLY A 105 -12.16 -5.28 -17.05
C GLY A 105 -13.47 -5.42 -16.26
N MET A 106 -13.44 -5.20 -14.94
CA MET A 106 -14.66 -5.20 -14.12
C MET A 106 -15.61 -4.08 -14.58
N ASN A 107 -16.90 -4.39 -14.66
CA ASN A 107 -17.90 -3.39 -15.02
C ASN A 107 -17.92 -2.24 -14.00
N GLU A 108 -18.02 -0.99 -14.47
CA GLU A 108 -17.97 0.19 -13.60
C GLU A 108 -19.07 0.17 -12.54
N ALA A 109 -20.30 -0.16 -12.91
CA ALA A 109 -21.43 -0.20 -11.99
C ALA A 109 -21.27 -1.30 -10.95
N GLU A 110 -20.67 -2.44 -11.33
CA GLU A 110 -20.37 -3.52 -10.40
C GLU A 110 -19.31 -3.11 -9.38
N PHE A 111 -18.22 -2.48 -9.82
CA PHE A 111 -17.16 -1.98 -8.94
C PHE A 111 -17.72 -0.94 -7.96
N ILE A 112 -18.48 0.04 -8.46
CA ILE A 112 -19.09 1.10 -7.63
C ILE A 112 -20.01 0.49 -6.59
N ARG A 113 -20.90 -0.42 -7.00
CA ARG A 113 -21.81 -1.12 -6.08
C ARG A 113 -21.03 -1.89 -5.03
N ALA A 114 -20.05 -2.69 -5.42
CA ALA A 114 -19.27 -3.50 -4.50
C ALA A 114 -18.52 -2.65 -3.47
N MET A 115 -17.86 -1.57 -3.89
CA MET A 115 -17.14 -0.66 -2.99
C MET A 115 -18.09 0.04 -2.02
N LYS A 116 -19.26 0.50 -2.49
CA LYS A 116 -20.29 1.10 -1.62
C LYS A 116 -20.84 0.10 -0.63
N ASP A 117 -21.11 -1.14 -1.05
CA ASP A 117 -21.60 -2.19 -0.17
C ASP A 117 -20.57 -2.60 0.89
N PHE A 118 -19.27 -2.59 0.55
CA PHE A 118 -18.19 -2.83 1.53
C PHE A 118 -18.08 -1.68 2.53
N ARG A 119 -18.15 -0.43 2.06
CA ARG A 119 -18.08 0.78 2.89
C ARG A 119 -19.26 0.87 3.86
N ASP A 120 -20.46 0.55 3.37
CA ASP A 120 -21.69 0.57 4.17
C ASP A 120 -21.88 -0.70 5.02
N LEU A 121 -20.90 -1.61 5.03
CA LEU A 121 -20.94 -2.90 5.72
C LEU A 121 -22.11 -3.81 5.32
N LYS A 122 -22.72 -3.56 4.15
CA LYS A 122 -23.79 -4.39 3.57
C LYS A 122 -23.26 -5.70 3.00
N ARG A 123 -22.00 -5.70 2.56
CA ARG A 123 -21.29 -6.87 2.07
C ARG A 123 -20.19 -7.27 3.07
N PRO A 124 -20.21 -8.50 3.61
CA PRO A 124 -19.18 -8.94 4.54
C PRO A 124 -17.82 -9.06 3.83
N SER A 125 -16.76 -8.61 4.50
CA SER A 125 -15.39 -8.75 4.03
C SER A 125 -14.42 -8.85 5.20
N SER A 126 -13.27 -9.48 4.98
CA SER A 126 -12.19 -9.53 5.98
C SER A 126 -11.38 -8.23 6.05
N ILE A 127 -11.28 -7.49 4.94
CA ILE A 127 -10.44 -6.30 4.84
C ILE A 127 -11.04 -5.17 3.99
N MET A 128 -11.83 -5.50 2.96
CA MET A 128 -12.27 -4.51 1.98
C MET A 128 -13.18 -3.43 2.57
N SER A 129 -13.91 -3.69 3.64
CA SER A 129 -14.71 -2.69 4.34
C SER A 129 -13.84 -1.55 4.88
N HIS A 130 -12.72 -1.87 5.54
CA HIS A 130 -11.76 -0.88 6.02
C HIS A 130 -11.06 -0.12 4.88
N ILE A 131 -10.83 -0.78 3.74
CA ILE A 131 -10.26 -0.12 2.55
C ILE A 131 -11.28 0.84 1.93
N ALA A 132 -12.54 0.43 1.81
CA ALA A 132 -13.59 1.20 1.17
C ALA A 132 -13.99 2.45 1.97
N GLU A 133 -13.83 2.45 3.29
CA GLU A 133 -13.99 3.62 4.18
C GLU A 133 -13.06 4.78 3.81
N GLY A 134 -11.91 4.50 3.21
CA GLY A 134 -10.94 5.53 2.79
C GLY A 134 -11.30 6.28 1.51
N TYR A 135 -12.38 5.89 0.82
CA TYR A 135 -12.74 6.45 -0.49
C TYR A 135 -14.15 7.05 -0.49
N ASP A 136 -14.25 8.26 -1.03
CA ASP A 136 -15.51 8.89 -1.35
C ASP A 136 -16.09 8.38 -2.68
N ASP A 137 -17.32 8.79 -2.98
CA ASP A 137 -18.03 8.35 -4.20
C ASP A 137 -17.28 8.75 -5.47
N ALA A 138 -16.73 9.96 -5.51
CA ALA A 138 -15.99 10.46 -6.66
C ALA A 138 -14.71 9.65 -6.92
N SER A 139 -13.99 9.26 -5.87
CA SER A 139 -12.80 8.42 -5.98
C SER A 139 -13.14 7.00 -6.44
N ILE A 140 -14.22 6.43 -5.90
CA ILE A 140 -14.72 5.11 -6.31
C ILE A 140 -15.07 5.11 -7.80
N GLU A 141 -15.77 6.12 -8.29
CA GLU A 141 -16.13 6.26 -9.71
C GLU A 141 -14.89 6.40 -10.61
N LYS A 142 -13.91 7.22 -10.21
CA LYS A 142 -12.64 7.36 -10.95
C LYS A 142 -11.89 6.04 -11.06
N MET A 143 -11.82 5.25 -9.98
CA MET A 143 -11.19 3.93 -9.98
C MET A 143 -11.99 2.93 -10.83
N ALA A 144 -13.32 2.93 -10.72
CA ALA A 144 -14.20 2.06 -11.50
C ALA A 144 -13.96 2.22 -13.00
N LYS A 145 -13.95 3.47 -13.48
CA LYS A 145 -13.65 3.81 -14.87
C LYS A 145 -12.25 3.37 -15.29
N TRP A 146 -11.27 3.49 -14.40
CA TRP A 146 -9.91 3.06 -14.71
C TRP A 146 -9.82 1.54 -14.87
N PHE A 147 -10.45 0.77 -13.97
CA PHE A 147 -10.43 -0.69 -14.01
C PHE A 147 -11.23 -1.28 -15.19
N SER A 148 -12.36 -0.66 -15.57
CA SER A 148 -13.19 -1.10 -16.70
C SER A 148 -12.45 -1.05 -18.04
N GLU A 149 -11.51 -0.12 -18.17
CA GLU A 149 -10.67 0.05 -19.36
C GLU A 149 -9.42 -0.87 -19.35
N ARG A 150 -9.24 -1.71 -18.32
CA ARG A 150 -8.14 -2.70 -18.29
C ARG A 150 -8.56 -3.98 -18.98
N LYS A 151 -7.61 -4.63 -19.65
CA LYS A 151 -7.87 -5.88 -20.35
C LYS A 151 -7.85 -7.02 -19.32
N PRO A 152 -8.94 -7.79 -19.16
CA PRO A 152 -8.93 -8.95 -18.28
C PRO A 152 -7.96 -10.01 -18.81
N LEU A 153 -7.36 -10.76 -17.88
CA LEU A 153 -6.62 -11.96 -18.25
C LEU A 153 -7.62 -13.02 -18.76
N ALA A 154 -7.25 -13.70 -19.85
CA ALA A 154 -8.10 -14.69 -20.52
C ALA A 154 -8.54 -15.86 -19.62
N LEU A 155 -7.89 -16.07 -18.48
CA LEU A 155 -8.24 -17.11 -17.51
C LEU A 155 -9.59 -16.87 -16.81
N HIS A 156 -10.15 -15.66 -16.87
CA HIS A 156 -11.47 -15.32 -16.33
C HIS A 156 -12.53 -15.04 -17.41
N SER A 157 -12.20 -15.32 -18.68
CA SER A 157 -13.08 -15.01 -19.81
C SER A 157 -13.87 -16.24 -20.27
N THR A 158 -14.70 -16.83 -19.42
CA THR A 158 -15.85 -17.64 -19.87
C THR A 158 -16.90 -17.80 -18.76
N ASN A 159 -18.06 -17.15 -18.95
CA ASN A 159 -19.39 -17.70 -18.66
C ASN A 159 -19.93 -17.86 -17.23
N ASP A 160 -19.29 -17.35 -16.17
CA ASP A 160 -19.96 -17.29 -14.84
C ASP A 160 -20.76 -15.99 -14.63
N ALA A 161 -21.05 -15.26 -15.71
CA ALA A 161 -21.97 -14.11 -15.76
C ALA A 161 -23.46 -14.50 -15.58
N ALA A 162 -23.75 -15.60 -14.90
CA ALA A 162 -25.05 -15.88 -14.31
C ALA A 162 -24.81 -16.04 -12.80
N GLY A 163 -25.24 -15.03 -12.05
CA GLY A 163 -24.91 -14.83 -10.65
C GLY A 163 -24.89 -16.11 -9.83
N GLU A 164 -23.72 -16.42 -9.28
CA GLU A 164 -23.65 -17.20 -8.07
C GLU A 164 -23.88 -16.20 -6.92
N PRO A 165 -25.02 -16.25 -6.22
CA PRO A 165 -25.28 -15.35 -5.12
C PRO A 165 -24.15 -15.54 -4.11
N ALA A 166 -23.52 -14.43 -3.73
CA ALA A 166 -22.60 -14.37 -2.60
C ALA A 166 -23.17 -15.24 -1.49
N ALA A 167 -22.45 -16.31 -1.17
CA ALA A 167 -22.84 -17.26 -0.14
C ALA A 167 -23.30 -16.46 1.09
N THR A 168 -24.61 -16.49 1.32
CA THR A 168 -25.23 -15.92 2.51
C THR A 168 -24.54 -16.57 3.69
N ALA A 169 -23.72 -15.79 4.40
CA ALA A 169 -23.19 -16.19 5.68
C ALA A 169 -24.38 -16.60 6.57
N PRO A 170 -24.32 -17.74 7.28
CA PRO A 170 -25.40 -18.13 8.15
C PRO A 170 -25.61 -17.04 9.20
N LYS A 171 -26.84 -16.54 9.29
CA LYS A 171 -27.29 -15.78 10.46
C LYS A 171 -26.98 -16.64 11.68
N LYS A 172 -26.10 -16.13 12.53
CA LYS A 172 -25.95 -16.61 13.89
C LYS A 172 -27.22 -16.17 14.61
N GLU A 173 -28.22 -17.05 14.53
CA GLU A 173 -29.48 -16.92 15.27
C GLU A 173 -29.16 -16.97 16.77
N ASP A 174 -29.85 -16.10 17.48
CA ASP A 174 -29.56 -15.68 18.83
C ASP A 174 -30.01 -16.73 19.85
N ALA A 175 -29.24 -16.81 20.94
CA ALA A 175 -29.69 -17.09 22.30
C ALA A 175 -30.93 -18.00 22.52
N GLN A 176 -30.66 -19.19 23.06
CA GLN A 176 -31.26 -19.66 24.32
C GLN A 176 -30.39 -20.74 24.95
#